data_AF-A0A8J7I961-F1
#
_entry.id   AF-A0A8J7I961-F1
#
_cell.length_a   1.000
_cell.length_b   1.000
_cell.length_c   1.000
_cell.angle_alpha   90.00
_cell.angle_beta   90.00
_cell.angle_gamma   90.00
#
_symmetry.space_group_name_H-M   'P 1'
#
loop_
_entity.id
_entity.type
_entity.pdbx_description
1 polymer ?
#
loop_
_entity_poly.entity_id
_entity_poly.type
_entity_poly.pdbx_seq_one_letter_code
_entity_poly.pdbx_strand_id
1 'polypeptide(L)'
;MPPLWGWLAQRELEVHPASYKSLTRQYQQSAAVQFGFSIDPFVRLHADWLCDIALEEQRLEAVLKSLVNDDQFAKYNQVFDLFKFGLRIRARLLSRIYPFEAFLVDGRPLIEREVREVKKKEVTRENGKAVVKFL
;
A
#
# COMPACT_ATOMS: atom_id res chain seq x y z
N MET A 1 -20.73 -3.27 -5.12
CA MET A 1 -20.56 -1.90 -5.63
C MET A 1 -20.62 -0.88 -4.49
N PRO A 2 -19.83 0.21 -4.54
CA PRO A 2 -19.89 1.29 -3.54
C PRO A 2 -21.30 1.94 -3.47
N PRO A 3 -21.98 1.96 -2.31
CA PRO A 3 -23.39 2.36 -2.25
C PRO A 3 -23.68 3.80 -2.71
N LEU A 4 -22.83 4.76 -2.33
CA LEU A 4 -23.02 6.17 -2.69
C LEU A 4 -22.87 6.39 -4.20
N TRP A 5 -21.78 5.88 -4.79
CA TRP A 5 -21.52 6.03 -6.23
C TRP A 5 -22.55 5.30 -7.07
N GLY A 6 -22.93 4.07 -6.68
CA GLY A 6 -23.98 3.34 -7.37
C GLY A 6 -25.34 4.02 -7.30
N TRP A 7 -25.67 4.66 -6.17
CA TRP A 7 -26.88 5.46 -6.06
C TRP A 7 -26.83 6.71 -6.95
N LEU A 8 -25.70 7.41 -6.97
CA LEU A 8 -25.53 8.64 -7.77
C LEU A 8 -25.55 8.33 -9.28
N ALA A 9 -24.97 7.19 -9.68
CA ALA A 9 -24.98 6.63 -11.03
C ALA A 9 -26.32 5.98 -11.42
N GLN A 10 -27.30 5.93 -10.51
CA GLN A 10 -28.61 5.30 -10.74
C GLN A 10 -28.56 3.79 -11.05
N ARG A 11 -27.54 3.10 -10.56
CA ARG A 11 -27.35 1.64 -10.69
C ARG A 11 -28.10 0.87 -9.60
N GLU A 12 -29.42 1.04 -9.53
CA GLU A 12 -30.27 0.50 -8.44
C GLU A 12 -30.11 -1.01 -8.23
N LEU A 13 -30.03 -1.77 -9.33
CA LEU A 13 -29.95 -3.23 -9.29
C LEU A 13 -28.61 -3.76 -8.74
N GLU A 14 -27.56 -2.95 -8.81
CA GLU A 14 -26.21 -3.34 -8.39
C GLU A 14 -25.90 -2.86 -6.95
N VAL A 15 -26.69 -1.92 -6.39
CA VAL A 15 -26.59 -1.45 -5.00
C VAL A 15 -27.48 -2.32 -4.10
N HIS A 16 -27.03 -2.58 -2.87
CA HIS A 16 -27.90 -3.24 -1.89
C HIS A 16 -29.20 -2.42 -1.67
N PRO A 17 -30.40 -3.04 -1.76
CA PRO A 17 -31.68 -2.30 -1.76
C PRO A 17 -31.89 -1.38 -0.56
N ALA A 18 -31.48 -1.81 0.64
CA ALA A 18 -31.62 -0.99 1.85
C ALA A 18 -30.76 0.29 1.79
N SER A 19 -29.56 0.20 1.23
CA SER A 19 -28.64 1.33 1.09
C SER A 19 -29.17 2.32 0.05
N TYR A 20 -29.66 1.82 -1.09
CA TYR A 20 -30.24 2.65 -2.15
C TYR A 20 -31.46 3.43 -1.65
N LYS A 21 -32.38 2.77 -0.92
CA LYS A 21 -33.54 3.42 -0.29
C LYS A 21 -33.13 4.47 0.74
N SER A 22 -32.15 4.16 1.59
CA SER A 22 -31.64 5.09 2.60
C SER A 22 -31.06 6.35 1.97
N LEU A 23 -30.21 6.21 0.95
CA LEU A 23 -29.59 7.33 0.24
C LEU A 23 -30.61 8.18 -0.51
N THR A 24 -31.60 7.53 -1.15
CA THR A 24 -32.71 8.23 -1.80
C THR A 24 -33.49 9.09 -0.81
N ARG A 25 -33.82 8.53 0.37
CA ARG A 25 -34.49 9.28 1.43
C ARG A 25 -33.66 10.46 1.92
N GLN A 26 -32.35 10.27 2.13
CA GLN A 26 -31.45 11.34 2.56
C GLN A 26 -31.40 12.48 1.53
N TYR A 27 -31.33 12.16 0.24
CA TYR A 27 -31.35 13.17 -0.82
C TYR A 27 -32.68 13.92 -0.88
N GLN A 28 -33.81 13.22 -0.79
CA GLN A 28 -35.14 13.84 -0.77
C GLN A 28 -35.34 14.80 0.41
N GLN A 29 -34.67 14.54 1.53
CA GLN A 29 -34.69 15.38 2.73
C GLN A 29 -33.60 16.47 2.74
N SER A 30 -32.75 16.52 1.72
CA SER A 30 -31.60 17.44 1.68
C SER A 30 -32.01 18.87 1.32
N ALA A 31 -31.19 19.82 1.75
CA ALA A 31 -31.34 21.23 1.37
C ALA A 31 -31.26 21.44 -0.15
N ALA A 32 -30.55 20.59 -0.89
CA ALA A 32 -30.46 20.68 -2.35
C ALA A 32 -31.85 20.61 -3.00
N VAL A 33 -32.68 19.67 -2.55
CA VAL A 33 -34.07 19.54 -3.03
C VAL A 33 -34.91 20.74 -2.59
N GLN A 34 -34.74 21.22 -1.35
CA GLN A 34 -35.45 22.38 -0.82
C GLN A 34 -35.18 23.66 -1.62
N PHE A 35 -33.93 23.86 -2.08
CA PHE A 35 -33.52 25.01 -2.87
C PHE A 35 -33.68 24.80 -4.39
N GLY A 36 -34.25 23.67 -4.83
CA GLY A 36 -34.48 23.38 -6.25
C GLY A 36 -33.21 23.00 -7.04
N PHE A 37 -32.13 22.61 -6.37
CA PHE A 37 -30.92 22.11 -7.02
C PHE A 37 -31.10 20.66 -7.45
N SER A 38 -30.81 20.40 -8.72
CA SER A 38 -30.72 19.06 -9.27
C SER A 38 -29.26 18.57 -9.26
N ILE A 39 -29.09 17.25 -9.24
CA ILE A 39 -27.76 16.65 -9.42
C ILE A 39 -27.37 16.80 -10.89
N ASP A 40 -26.21 17.41 -11.13
CA ASP A 40 -25.64 17.60 -12.46
C ASP A 40 -25.45 16.24 -13.18
N PRO A 41 -25.90 16.10 -14.44
CA PRO A 41 -25.66 14.90 -15.24
C PRO A 41 -24.20 14.46 -15.33
N PHE A 42 -23.24 15.39 -15.37
CA PHE A 42 -21.81 15.05 -15.37
C PHE A 42 -21.36 14.40 -14.06
N VAL A 43 -21.94 14.80 -12.93
CA VAL A 43 -21.65 14.17 -11.63
C VAL A 43 -22.14 12.72 -11.63
N ARG A 44 -23.30 12.44 -12.26
CA ARG A 44 -23.79 11.07 -12.42
C ARG A 44 -22.89 10.24 -13.32
N LEU A 45 -22.46 10.81 -14.45
CA LEU A 45 -21.51 10.17 -15.36
C LEU A 45 -20.18 9.81 -14.66
N HIS A 46 -19.62 10.73 -13.88
CA HIS A 46 -18.38 10.44 -13.14
C HIS A 46 -18.59 9.38 -12.06
N ALA A 47 -19.73 9.37 -11.38
CA ALA A 47 -20.06 8.33 -10.42
C ALA A 47 -20.16 6.95 -11.10
N ASP A 48 -20.70 6.90 -12.31
CA ASP A 48 -20.78 5.69 -13.13
C ASP A 48 -19.38 5.13 -13.43
N TRP A 49 -18.44 5.99 -13.85
CA TRP A 49 -17.05 5.60 -14.04
C TRP A 49 -16.39 5.08 -12.75
N LEU A 50 -16.67 5.71 -11.61
CA LEU A 50 -16.15 5.25 -10.32
C LEU A 50 -16.69 3.87 -9.94
N CYS A 51 -17.93 3.54 -10.31
CA CYS A 51 -18.49 2.21 -10.14
C CYS A 51 -17.71 1.17 -10.95
N ASP A 52 -17.43 1.45 -12.22
CA ASP A 52 -16.69 0.54 -13.10
C ASP A 52 -15.25 0.34 -12.63
N ILE A 53 -14.56 1.43 -12.25
CA ILE A 53 -13.21 1.36 -11.68
C ILE A 53 -13.19 0.49 -10.42
N ALA A 54 -14.17 0.63 -9.53
CA ALA A 54 -14.24 -0.16 -8.31
C ALA A 54 -14.46 -1.66 -8.57
N LEU A 55 -15.31 -1.99 -9.55
CA LEU A 55 -15.53 -3.39 -9.96
C LEU A 55 -14.26 -3.99 -10.57
N GLU A 56 -13.58 -3.22 -11.43
CA GLU A 56 -12.34 -3.65 -12.06
C GLU A 56 -11.21 -3.81 -11.03
N GLU A 57 -11.11 -2.90 -10.06
CA GLU A 57 -10.17 -3.03 -8.95
C GLU A 57 -10.39 -4.32 -8.17
N GLN A 58 -11.64 -4.65 -7.82
CA GLN A 58 -11.98 -5.90 -7.13
C GLN A 58 -11.61 -7.14 -7.96
N ARG A 59 -11.87 -7.11 -9.28
CA ARG A 59 -11.52 -8.19 -10.21
C ARG A 59 -10.01 -8.39 -10.26
N LEU A 60 -9.25 -7.30 -10.39
CA LEU A 60 -7.79 -7.32 -10.43
C LEU A 60 -7.21 -7.79 -9.08
N GLU A 61 -7.80 -7.41 -7.95
CA GLU A 61 -7.37 -7.89 -6.63
C GLU A 61 -7.57 -9.40 -6.47
N ALA A 62 -8.66 -9.96 -7.02
CA ALA A 62 -8.87 -11.41 -7.00
C ALA A 62 -7.77 -12.15 -7.77
N VAL A 63 -7.40 -11.64 -8.96
CA VAL A 63 -6.30 -12.19 -9.77
C VAL A 63 -4.96 -12.03 -9.05
N LEU A 64 -4.70 -10.84 -8.52
CA LEU A 64 -3.47 -10.51 -7.81
C LEU A 64 -3.27 -11.40 -6.57
N LYS A 65 -4.35 -11.71 -5.86
CA LYS A 65 -4.33 -12.63 -4.73
C LYS A 65 -3.84 -14.02 -5.12
N SER A 66 -4.24 -14.53 -6.29
CA SER A 66 -3.72 -15.81 -6.77
C SER A 66 -2.22 -15.73 -7.08
N LEU A 67 -1.78 -14.68 -7.78
CA LEU A 67 -0.38 -14.52 -8.19
C LEU A 67 0.57 -14.35 -7.01
N VAL A 68 0.20 -13.54 -6.01
CA VAL A 68 1.03 -13.28 -4.83
C VAL A 68 1.19 -14.52 -3.95
N ASN A 69 0.23 -15.44 -3.98
CA ASN A 69 0.26 -16.68 -3.20
C ASN A 69 0.80 -17.88 -3.98
N ASP A 70 1.43 -17.66 -5.13
CA ASP A 70 2.16 -18.72 -5.84
C ASP A 70 3.28 -19.29 -4.95
N ASP A 71 3.51 -20.60 -5.03
CA ASP A 71 4.44 -21.34 -4.17
C ASP A 71 5.87 -20.79 -4.23
N GLN A 72 6.29 -20.23 -5.36
CA GLN A 72 7.61 -19.62 -5.50
C GLN A 72 7.81 -18.40 -4.57
N PHE A 73 6.71 -17.79 -4.12
CA PHE A 73 6.73 -16.64 -3.21
C PHE A 73 6.55 -17.03 -1.74
N ALA A 74 6.44 -18.32 -1.39
CA ALA A 74 6.13 -18.79 -0.03
C ALA A 74 7.10 -18.22 1.03
N LYS A 75 8.41 -18.22 0.75
CA LYS A 75 9.43 -17.67 1.68
C LYS A 75 9.28 -16.16 1.87
N TYR A 76 8.95 -15.42 0.80
CA TYR A 76 8.70 -13.99 0.89
C TYR A 76 7.45 -13.70 1.72
N ASN A 77 6.38 -14.46 1.48
CA ASN A 77 5.11 -14.32 2.20
C ASN A 77 5.26 -14.60 3.70
N GLN A 78 6.05 -15.60 4.10
CA GLN A 78 6.39 -15.83 5.51
C GLN A 78 7.01 -14.60 6.17
N VAL A 79 7.94 -13.92 5.48
CA VAL A 79 8.52 -12.66 5.98
C VAL A 79 7.48 -11.56 6.02
N PHE A 80 6.67 -11.41 4.97
CA PHE A 80 5.62 -10.38 4.91
C PHE A 80 4.54 -10.54 5.99
N ASP A 81 4.26 -11.78 6.43
CA ASP A 81 3.33 -12.07 7.53
C ASP A 81 3.82 -11.49 8.86
N LEU A 82 5.14 -11.49 9.11
CA LEU A 82 5.74 -10.89 10.31
C LEU A 82 5.44 -9.38 10.40
N PHE A 83 5.38 -8.71 9.25
CA PHE A 83 5.05 -7.29 9.16
C PHE A 83 3.54 -7.02 8.94
N LYS A 84 2.72 -8.07 8.87
CA LYS A 84 1.28 -8.00 8.59
C LYS A 84 0.95 -7.22 7.30
N PHE A 85 1.79 -7.36 6.27
CA PHE A 85 1.54 -6.66 5.01
C PHE A 85 0.30 -7.19 4.29
N GLY A 86 -0.54 -6.26 3.83
CA GLY A 86 -1.70 -6.57 2.99
C GLY A 86 -1.33 -6.88 1.53
N LEU A 87 -2.28 -7.42 0.79
CA LEU A 87 -2.12 -7.91 -0.60
C LEU A 87 -1.35 -6.93 -1.52
N ARG A 88 -1.79 -5.66 -1.57
CA ARG A 88 -1.19 -4.65 -2.46
C ARG A 88 0.27 -4.37 -2.13
N ILE A 89 0.64 -4.36 -0.85
CA ILE A 89 2.02 -4.14 -0.41
C ILE A 89 2.89 -5.34 -0.79
N ARG A 90 2.41 -6.57 -0.54
CA ARG A 90 3.12 -7.79 -0.93
C ARG A 90 3.40 -7.82 -2.43
N ALA A 91 2.39 -7.55 -3.25
CA ALA A 91 2.53 -7.47 -4.70
C ALA A 91 3.60 -6.47 -5.13
N ARG A 92 3.59 -5.26 -4.55
CA ARG A 92 4.60 -4.23 -4.84
C ARG A 92 6.00 -4.68 -4.46
N LEU A 93 6.17 -5.25 -3.28
CA LEU A 93 7.48 -5.75 -2.84
C LEU A 93 7.99 -6.86 -3.76
N LEU A 94 7.18 -7.89 -4.02
CA LEU A 94 7.54 -9.00 -4.91
C LEU A 94 7.96 -8.50 -6.29
N SER A 95 7.24 -7.52 -6.86
CA SER A 95 7.58 -6.94 -8.17
C SER A 95 8.95 -6.27 -8.24
N ARG A 96 9.55 -5.97 -7.09
CA ARG A 96 10.84 -5.27 -6.98
C ARG A 96 11.95 -6.14 -6.45
N ILE A 97 11.64 -7.12 -5.62
CA ILE A 97 12.65 -7.90 -4.89
C ILE A 97 12.78 -9.35 -5.39
N TYR A 98 11.89 -9.82 -6.26
CA TYR A 98 11.99 -11.16 -6.82
C TYR A 98 12.79 -11.17 -8.15
N PRO A 99 13.72 -12.11 -8.35
CA PRO A 99 14.25 -13.04 -7.37
C PRO A 99 15.22 -12.32 -6.39
N PHE A 100 15.19 -12.68 -5.11
CA PHE A 100 15.97 -12.03 -4.06
C PHE A 100 17.48 -12.25 -4.26
N GLU A 101 17.82 -13.33 -4.95
CA GLU A 101 19.18 -13.67 -5.36
C GLU A 101 19.84 -12.57 -6.18
N ALA A 102 19.06 -11.72 -6.87
CA ALA A 102 19.57 -10.57 -7.61
C ALA A 102 20.23 -9.50 -6.71
N PHE A 103 19.99 -9.54 -5.39
CA PHE A 103 20.56 -8.63 -4.40
C PHE A 103 21.75 -9.24 -3.64
N LEU A 104 22.17 -10.45 -4.00
CA LEU A 104 23.29 -11.16 -3.37
C LEU A 104 24.56 -11.04 -4.23
N VAL A 105 25.72 -10.94 -3.57
CA VAL A 105 27.05 -11.04 -4.18
C VAL A 105 27.61 -12.41 -3.80
N ASP A 106 27.83 -13.28 -4.78
CA ASP A 106 28.27 -14.67 -4.58
C ASP A 106 27.38 -15.44 -3.57
N GLY A 107 26.07 -15.20 -3.60
CA GLY A 107 25.10 -15.81 -2.68
C GLY A 107 25.14 -15.25 -1.26
N ARG A 108 25.88 -14.16 -1.01
CA ARG A 108 25.97 -13.49 0.30
C ARG A 108 25.39 -12.08 0.24
N PRO A 109 24.88 -11.55 1.36
CA PRO A 109 24.44 -10.16 1.43
C PRO A 109 25.60 -9.21 1.12
N LEU A 110 25.35 -8.18 0.32
CA LEU A 110 26.27 -7.06 0.15
C LEU A 110 26.34 -6.27 1.48
N ILE A 111 27.51 -6.24 2.11
CA ILE A 111 27.75 -5.48 3.35
C ILE A 111 28.84 -4.44 3.06
N GLU A 112 28.42 -3.21 2.79
CA GLU A 112 29.34 -2.07 2.71
C GLU A 112 29.60 -1.53 4.12
N ARG A 113 30.86 -1.52 4.54
CA ARG A 113 31.27 -0.95 5.83
C ARG A 113 31.97 0.38 5.55
N GLU A 114 31.39 1.47 6.05
CA GLU A 114 32.09 2.75 6.10
C GLU A 114 33.20 2.66 7.15
N VAL A 115 34.44 2.50 6.71
CA VAL A 115 35.60 2.52 7.59
C VAL A 115 35.87 3.98 7.94
N ARG A 116 35.35 4.43 9.08
CA ARG A 116 35.84 5.70 9.66
C ARG A 116 37.30 5.50 10.03
N GLU A 117 38.18 6.34 9.50
CA GLU A 117 39.57 6.41 9.96
C GLU A 117 39.58 6.86 11.42
N VAL A 118 39.61 5.91 12.34
CA VAL A 118 39.87 6.21 13.75
C VAL A 118 41.37 6.45 13.86
N LYS A 119 41.76 7.69 14.14
CA LYS A 119 43.15 8.05 14.47
C LYS A 119 43.73 7.05 15.46
N LYS A 120 44.82 6.37 15.08
CA LYS A 120 45.51 5.44 15.98
C LYS A 120 45.95 6.21 17.22
N LYS A 121 45.57 5.73 18.39
CA LYS A 121 46.04 6.30 19.66
C LYS A 121 47.17 5.43 20.20
N GLU A 122 48.32 6.03 20.42
CA GLU A 122 49.39 5.41 21.20
C GLU A 122 49.28 5.92 22.63
N VAL A 123 49.23 4.99 23.58
CA VAL A 123 49.19 5.30 25.02
C VAL A 123 50.51 4.87 25.63
N THR A 124 51.37 5.86 25.90
CA THR A 124 52.66 5.66 26.58
C THR A 124 52.54 6.10 28.03
N ARG A 125 53.25 5.42 28.94
CA ARG A 125 53.34 5.81 30.35
C ARG A 125 54.66 6.52 30.60
N GLU A 126 54.60 7.81 30.93
CA GLU A 126 55.76 8.58 31.38
C GLU A 126 55.50 9.05 32.82
N ASN A 127 56.50 8.85 33.70
CA ASN A 127 56.46 9.29 35.10
C ASN A 127 55.16 8.93 35.86
N GLY A 128 54.68 7.70 35.66
CA GLY A 128 53.49 7.17 36.34
C GLY A 128 52.14 7.71 35.85
N LYS A 129 52.10 8.57 34.83
CA LYS A 129 50.87 9.06 34.20
C LYS A 129 50.74 8.52 32.77
N ALA A 130 49.52 8.17 32.37
CA ALA A 130 49.23 7.75 31.00
C ALA A 130 49.13 8.99 30.08
N VAL A 131 49.96 9.06 29.06
CA VAL A 131 49.95 10.11 28.03
C VAL A 131 49.42 9.48 26.74
N VAL A 132 48.28 9.97 26.26
CA VAL A 132 47.65 9.51 25.01
C VAL A 132 48.06 10.46 23.89
N LYS A 133 48.78 9.95 22.89
CA LYS A 133 49.04 10.67 21.63
C LYS A 133 48.15 10.10 20.53
N PHE A 134 47.50 11.00 19.80
CA PHE A 134 46.71 10.64 18.63
C PHE A 134 47.61 10.86 17.40
N LEU A 135 47.83 9.81 16.61
CA LEU A 135 48.52 9.87 15.31
C LEU A 135 47.60 10.49 14.25
#